data_AF-A0A4S9TZL3-F1
#
_entry.id   AF-A0A4S9TZL3-F1
#
_cell.length_a   1.000
_cell.length_b   1.000
_cell.length_c   1.000
_cell.angle_alpha   90.00
_cell.angle_beta   90.00
_cell.angle_gamma   90.00
#
_symmetry.space_group_name_H-M   'P 1'
#
loop_
_entity.id
_entity.type
_entity.pdbx_description
1 polymer ?
#
loop_
_entity_poly.entity_id
_entity_poly.type
_entity_poly.pdbx_seq_one_letter_code
_entity_poly.pdbx_strand_id
1 'polypeptide(L)'
;MANVRKGGDGEDGGGEDGGYDIIIDKSTTDAISCAEDVVVGLPYCININNINTSATATIPTTVCTQPTFPQKAAIYPPHILAIHLAYLARPGCRWVVLSYSSSRFSDWEGEEMPQGLPQPGELWKLVKHEKIVQPHDPEDKVHRPPEMHHLYILERTGVELKEV
;
A
#
# COMPACT_ATOMS: atom_id res chain seq x y z
N MET A 1 7.09 2.75 22.43
CA MET A 1 6.55 1.79 23.41
C MET A 1 7.34 0.50 23.26
N ALA A 2 7.91 0.00 24.36
CA ALA A 2 8.91 -1.06 24.35
C ALA A 2 8.30 -2.45 24.13
N ASN A 3 8.97 -3.27 23.33
CA ASN A 3 8.59 -4.66 23.06
C ASN A 3 9.24 -5.55 24.12
N VAL A 4 8.46 -6.20 24.98
CA VAL A 4 8.94 -7.21 25.92
C VAL A 4 8.54 -8.58 25.39
N ARG A 5 9.50 -9.32 24.85
CA ARG A 5 9.34 -10.74 24.50
C ARG A 5 9.48 -11.56 25.77
N LYS A 6 8.42 -12.25 26.17
CA LYS A 6 8.48 -13.31 27.19
C LYS A 6 8.50 -14.65 26.46
N GLY A 7 9.64 -15.35 26.52
CA GLY A 7 9.76 -16.73 26.06
C GLY A 7 9.03 -17.68 27.01
N GLY A 8 8.44 -18.73 26.44
CA GLY A 8 7.84 -19.86 27.13
C GLY A 8 7.64 -21.01 26.13
N ASP A 9 8.14 -22.19 26.50
CA ASP A 9 8.41 -23.36 25.66
C ASP A 9 7.16 -24.14 25.23
N GLY A 10 7.22 -24.77 24.04
CA GLY A 10 6.31 -25.86 23.62
C GLY A 10 6.05 -25.91 22.13
N GLU A 11 6.50 -26.99 21.48
CA GLU A 11 6.31 -27.32 20.06
C GLU A 11 4.82 -27.45 19.65
N ASP A 12 4.40 -26.72 18.61
CA ASP A 12 3.77 -27.30 17.42
C ASP A 12 3.85 -26.32 16.23
N GLY A 13 3.92 -26.86 15.02
CA GLY A 13 4.37 -26.17 13.81
C GLY A 13 3.44 -25.11 13.23
N GLY A 14 4.05 -24.02 12.78
CA GLY A 14 3.45 -22.93 12.02
C GLY A 14 4.20 -21.66 12.35
N GLY A 15 5.25 -21.34 11.58
CA GLY A 15 5.97 -20.09 11.77
C GLY A 15 4.99 -18.94 11.68
N GLU A 16 4.72 -18.26 12.80
CA GLU A 16 3.96 -17.03 12.81
C GLU A 16 4.82 -15.98 12.10
N ASP A 17 4.70 -15.91 10.78
CA ASP A 17 5.25 -14.82 10.00
C ASP A 17 4.69 -13.52 10.58
N GLY A 18 5.60 -12.72 11.15
CA GLY A 18 5.25 -11.45 11.78
C GLY A 18 4.53 -10.53 10.80
N GLY A 19 3.63 -9.67 11.31
CA GLY A 19 2.92 -8.70 10.48
C GLY A 19 1.65 -8.21 11.15
N TYR A 20 1.12 -7.09 10.66
CA TYR A 20 -0.10 -6.50 11.21
C TYR A 20 -1.36 -7.21 10.69
N ASP A 21 -2.34 -7.41 11.56
CA ASP A 21 -3.71 -7.84 11.22
C ASP A 21 -4.63 -6.67 10.85
N ILE A 22 -4.39 -5.52 11.47
CA ILE A 22 -5.21 -4.32 11.34
C ILE A 22 -4.28 -3.11 11.31
N ILE A 23 -4.48 -2.25 10.31
CA ILE A 23 -3.82 -0.97 10.16
C ILE A 23 -4.92 0.10 10.18
N ILE A 24 -4.80 1.06 11.08
CA ILE A 24 -5.74 2.19 11.18
C ILE A 24 -5.03 3.43 10.68
N ASP A 25 -5.52 3.99 9.58
CA ASP A 25 -5.05 5.25 9.01
C ASP A 25 -6.14 6.30 9.18
N LYS A 26 -5.84 7.33 9.97
CA LYS A 26 -6.66 8.52 10.08
C LYS A 26 -5.86 9.69 9.52
N SER A 27 -6.31 10.24 8.40
CA SER A 27 -5.75 11.43 7.76
C SER A 27 -4.30 11.32 7.26
N THR A 28 -3.58 10.20 7.46
CA THR A 28 -2.20 10.06 6.99
C THR A 28 -2.19 9.95 5.48
N THR A 29 -2.99 9.05 4.92
CA THR A 29 -3.18 8.95 3.47
C THR A 29 -3.57 10.31 2.88
N ASP A 30 -4.52 11.04 3.49
CA ASP A 30 -4.90 12.40 3.06
C ASP A 30 -3.76 13.42 3.10
N ALA A 31 -2.98 13.43 4.18
CA ALA A 31 -1.88 14.38 4.30
C ALA A 31 -0.83 14.15 3.20
N ILE A 32 -0.47 12.88 2.93
CA ILE A 32 0.56 12.57 1.95
C ILE A 32 0.09 12.70 0.50
N SER A 33 -1.22 12.61 0.22
CA SER A 33 -1.74 12.81 -1.13
C SER A 33 -1.57 14.21 -1.68
N CYS A 34 -1.35 15.19 -0.79
CA CYS A 34 -1.14 16.57 -1.17
C CYS A 34 0.35 16.88 -1.45
N ALA A 35 1.25 15.91 -1.26
CA ALA A 35 2.66 16.07 -1.51
C ALA A 35 2.99 15.89 -3.00
N GLU A 36 4.18 16.33 -3.40
CA GLU A 36 4.76 16.04 -4.71
C GLU A 36 5.05 14.54 -4.86
N ASP A 37 5.03 14.07 -6.11
CA ASP A 37 5.39 12.69 -6.43
C ASP A 37 6.82 12.34 -5.99
N VAL A 38 6.99 11.13 -5.48
CA VAL A 38 8.27 10.64 -4.96
C VAL A 38 9.07 10.04 -6.10
N VAL A 39 10.28 10.57 -6.33
CA VAL A 39 11.21 9.99 -7.31
C VAL A 39 11.90 8.76 -6.72
N VAL A 40 11.60 7.58 -7.26
CA VAL A 40 12.17 6.29 -6.82
C VAL A 40 13.01 5.66 -7.92
N GLY A 41 13.96 4.80 -7.52
CA GLY A 41 14.69 3.93 -8.45
C GLY A 41 13.90 2.67 -8.77
N LEU A 42 14.07 2.17 -10.00
CA LEU A 42 13.47 0.93 -10.48
C LEU A 42 14.56 -0.10 -10.86
N PRO A 43 14.35 -1.40 -10.58
CA PRO A 43 13.21 -1.97 -9.87
C PRO A 43 13.14 -1.49 -8.41
N TYR A 44 11.94 -1.37 -7.87
CA TYR A 44 11.74 -0.88 -6.52
C TYR A 44 12.24 -1.91 -5.50
N CYS A 45 12.78 -1.43 -4.37
CA CYS A 45 13.41 -2.29 -3.36
C CYS A 45 12.44 -3.24 -2.68
N ILE A 46 11.13 -2.96 -2.69
CA ILE A 46 10.10 -3.91 -2.25
C ILE A 46 9.37 -4.39 -3.51
N ASN A 47 9.49 -5.69 -3.81
CA ASN A 47 8.95 -6.23 -5.06
C ASN A 47 8.26 -7.58 -4.88
N ILE A 48 7.44 -7.94 -5.87
CA ILE A 48 6.82 -9.26 -5.97
C ILE A 48 7.92 -10.26 -6.36
N ASN A 49 7.89 -11.46 -5.80
CA ASN A 49 8.78 -12.56 -6.14
C ASN A 49 8.76 -12.87 -7.65
N ASN A 50 9.57 -12.18 -8.43
CA ASN A 50 9.96 -12.61 -9.77
C ASN A 50 11.48 -12.59 -9.91
N ILE A 51 12.18 -13.08 -8.89
CA ILE A 51 13.60 -13.41 -8.99
C ILE A 51 13.71 -14.72 -9.78
N ASN A 52 13.58 -14.61 -11.10
CA ASN A 52 14.45 -15.35 -12.02
C ASN A 52 15.73 -14.52 -12.27
N THR A 53 16.27 -13.88 -11.23
CA THR A 53 17.61 -13.30 -11.25
C THR A 53 18.61 -14.35 -10.74
N SER A 54 18.56 -15.53 -11.34
CA SER A 54 19.80 -16.30 -11.49
C SER A 54 20.58 -15.66 -12.62
N ALA A 55 21.84 -15.37 -12.36
CA ALA A 55 22.83 -15.05 -13.36
C ALA A 55 22.72 -15.99 -14.58
N THR A 56 23.07 -15.49 -15.76
CA THR A 56 23.09 -16.17 -17.07
C THR A 56 21.73 -16.51 -17.71
N ALA A 57 21.03 -15.50 -18.23
CA ALA A 57 20.13 -15.69 -19.37
C ALA A 57 20.85 -15.25 -20.65
N THR A 58 21.24 -16.21 -21.48
CA THR A 58 21.69 -15.99 -22.85
C THR A 58 20.56 -15.34 -23.64
N ILE A 59 20.74 -14.08 -24.02
CA ILE A 59 19.80 -13.25 -24.79
C ILE A 59 19.69 -13.83 -26.22
N PRO A 60 18.52 -14.25 -26.71
CA PRO A 60 18.27 -14.26 -28.14
C PRO A 60 18.08 -12.81 -28.57
N THR A 61 18.96 -12.35 -29.47
CA THR A 61 18.98 -11.01 -30.05
C THR A 61 17.63 -10.64 -30.67
N THR A 62 16.82 -9.90 -29.93
CA THR A 62 15.82 -8.99 -30.51
C THR A 62 16.05 -7.63 -29.89
N VAL A 63 16.51 -6.71 -30.73
CA VAL A 63 16.89 -5.35 -30.39
C VAL A 63 15.75 -4.63 -29.66
N CYS A 64 15.92 -4.39 -28.37
CA CYS A 64 15.21 -3.34 -27.66
C CYS A 64 16.26 -2.51 -26.93
N THR A 65 16.44 -1.27 -27.38
CA THR A 65 17.30 -0.26 -26.76
C THR A 65 16.80 0.06 -25.36
N GLN A 66 17.21 -0.73 -24.36
CA GLN A 66 17.05 -0.35 -22.95
C GLN A 66 18.29 0.40 -22.48
N PRO A 67 18.15 1.60 -21.88
CA PRO A 67 19.29 2.31 -21.34
C PRO A 67 19.81 1.59 -20.09
N THR A 68 21.12 1.42 -20.03
CA THR A 68 21.93 0.77 -18.99
C THR A 68 22.05 1.56 -17.68
N PHE A 69 21.06 2.41 -17.36
CA PHE A 69 21.03 3.25 -16.16
C PHE A 69 19.88 2.84 -15.23
N PRO A 70 20.01 3.01 -13.90
CA PRO A 70 18.89 2.84 -12.99
C PRO A 70 17.76 3.77 -13.42
N GLN A 71 16.65 3.20 -13.86
CA GLN A 71 15.48 3.95 -14.27
C GLN A 71 14.89 4.62 -13.03
N LYS A 72 14.51 5.89 -13.16
CA LYS A 72 13.79 6.63 -12.11
C LYS A 72 12.36 6.88 -12.55
N ALA A 73 11.43 6.84 -11.61
CA ALA A 73 10.04 7.19 -11.83
C ALA A 73 9.52 8.09 -10.71
N ALA A 74 8.68 9.06 -11.05
CA ALA A 74 7.92 9.86 -10.10
C ALA A 74 6.62 9.13 -9.79
N ILE A 75 6.37 8.84 -8.52
CA ILE A 75 5.26 8.00 -8.07
C ILE A 75 4.40 8.74 -7.06
N TYR A 76 3.09 8.67 -7.26
CA TYR A 76 2.11 9.25 -6.34
C TYR A 76 2.24 8.65 -4.93
N PRO A 77 2.43 9.46 -3.86
CA PRO A 77 2.84 8.97 -2.54
C PRO A 77 1.97 7.87 -1.92
N PRO A 78 0.62 7.88 -2.06
CA PRO A 78 -0.22 6.78 -1.60
C PRO A 78 0.08 5.41 -2.22
N HIS A 79 0.60 5.34 -3.46
CA HIS A 79 1.01 4.06 -4.06
C HIS A 79 2.23 3.49 -3.33
N ILE A 80 3.21 4.34 -2.99
CA ILE A 80 4.37 3.93 -2.20
C ILE A 80 3.93 3.49 -0.81
N LEU A 81 3.04 4.24 -0.15
CA LEU A 81 2.48 3.85 1.15
C LEU A 81 1.82 2.46 1.07
N ALA A 82 1.01 2.21 0.05
CA ALA A 82 0.32 0.94 -0.13
C ALA A 82 1.29 -0.25 -0.26
N ILE A 83 2.39 -0.08 -0.99
CA ILE A 83 3.43 -1.12 -1.13
C ILE A 83 4.10 -1.41 0.22
N HIS A 84 4.49 -0.36 0.96
CA HIS A 84 5.14 -0.51 2.26
C HIS A 84 4.22 -1.13 3.31
N LEU A 85 2.95 -0.71 3.36
CA LEU A 85 1.98 -1.32 4.25
C LEU A 85 1.71 -2.78 3.88
N ALA A 86 1.69 -3.11 2.59
CA ALA A 86 1.50 -4.49 2.13
C ALA A 86 2.65 -5.40 2.53
N TYR A 87 3.88 -4.87 2.59
CA TYR A 87 5.06 -5.61 3.03
C TYR A 87 5.04 -5.90 4.54
N LEU A 88 4.46 -4.99 5.34
CA LEU A 88 4.35 -5.14 6.79
C LEU A 88 3.09 -5.90 7.24
N ALA A 89 2.14 -6.11 6.34
CA ALA A 89 0.84 -6.72 6.62
C ALA A 89 0.81 -8.19 6.25
N ARG A 90 0.19 -9.01 7.09
CA ARG A 90 -0.10 -10.42 6.73
C ARG A 90 -1.26 -10.50 5.74
N PRO A 91 -1.34 -11.54 4.89
CA PRO A 91 -2.53 -11.80 4.08
C PRO A 91 -3.81 -11.80 4.93
N GLY A 92 -4.86 -11.15 4.44
CA GLY A 92 -6.11 -10.95 5.16
C GLY A 92 -6.15 -9.73 6.11
N CYS A 93 -5.01 -9.05 6.34
CA CYS A 93 -4.97 -7.81 7.12
C CYS A 93 -5.95 -6.76 6.61
N ARG A 94 -6.57 -6.00 7.54
CA ARG A 94 -7.46 -4.89 7.22
C ARG A 94 -6.75 -3.55 7.33
N TRP A 95 -6.65 -2.83 6.23
CA TRP A 95 -6.29 -1.42 6.25
C TRP A 95 -7.56 -0.57 6.27
N VAL A 96 -7.85 0.01 7.42
CA VAL A 96 -9.03 0.84 7.68
C VAL A 96 -8.60 2.30 7.56
N VAL A 97 -9.16 3.00 6.57
CA VAL A 97 -8.77 4.38 6.23
C VAL A 97 -9.95 5.30 6.43
N LEU A 98 -9.75 6.35 7.23
CA LEU A 98 -10.67 7.50 7.31
C LEU A 98 -10.09 8.65 6.47
N SER A 99 -10.72 8.88 5.33
CA SER A 99 -10.29 9.81 4.28
C SER A 99 -11.28 10.97 4.11
N TYR A 100 -10.82 12.15 3.71
CA TYR A 100 -11.69 13.25 3.24
C TYR A 100 -12.03 13.15 1.74
N SER A 101 -11.29 12.35 0.98
CA SER A 101 -11.53 12.12 -0.45
C SER A 101 -12.46 10.93 -0.69
N SER A 102 -13.45 11.12 -1.56
CA SER A 102 -14.38 10.08 -2.03
C SER A 102 -13.82 9.18 -3.12
N SER A 103 -12.69 9.53 -3.71
CA SER A 103 -12.06 8.80 -4.82
C SER A 103 -10.64 8.31 -4.49
N ARG A 104 -10.29 8.24 -3.20
CA ARG A 104 -8.92 8.02 -2.74
C ARG A 104 -8.23 6.79 -3.35
N PHE A 105 -9.00 5.72 -3.52
CA PHE A 105 -8.51 4.43 -4.00
C PHE A 105 -9.21 4.03 -5.31
N SER A 106 -9.87 4.96 -5.99
CA SER A 106 -10.65 4.67 -7.19
C SER A 106 -9.79 4.27 -8.39
N ASP A 107 -8.55 4.75 -8.45
CA ASP A 107 -7.70 4.61 -9.64
C ASP A 107 -6.79 3.37 -9.59
N TRP A 108 -6.80 2.60 -8.50
CA TRP A 108 -5.90 1.46 -8.29
C TRP A 108 -6.08 0.28 -9.24
N GLU A 109 -7.25 0.14 -9.87
CA GLU A 109 -7.50 -0.93 -10.86
C GLU A 109 -7.20 -0.47 -12.30
N GLY A 110 -6.91 0.82 -12.52
CA GLY A 110 -6.80 1.40 -13.87
C GLY A 110 -5.54 2.22 -14.15
N GLU A 111 -4.74 2.55 -13.14
CA GLU A 111 -3.50 3.32 -13.31
C GLU A 111 -2.31 2.39 -13.65
N GLU A 112 -1.66 2.61 -14.80
CA GLU A 112 -0.47 1.86 -15.19
C GLU A 112 0.75 2.27 -14.35
N MET A 113 1.14 1.45 -13.36
CA MET A 113 2.41 1.65 -12.65
C MET A 113 3.63 1.32 -13.54
N PRO A 114 4.76 2.04 -13.35
CA PRO A 114 6.01 1.74 -14.03
C PRO A 114 6.49 0.30 -13.83
N GLN A 115 7.07 -0.29 -14.87
CA GLN A 115 7.65 -1.63 -14.79
C GLN A 115 8.69 -1.73 -13.68
N GLY A 116 8.59 -2.77 -12.84
CA GLY A 116 9.48 -2.97 -11.70
C GLY A 116 8.99 -2.35 -10.40
N LEU A 117 7.79 -1.78 -10.36
CA LEU A 117 7.11 -1.34 -9.15
C LEU A 117 5.80 -2.15 -8.97
N PRO A 118 5.53 -2.73 -7.78
CA PRO A 118 4.30 -3.46 -7.54
C PRO A 118 3.04 -2.60 -7.70
N GLN A 119 2.00 -3.19 -8.29
CA GLN A 119 0.69 -2.55 -8.47
C GLN A 119 -0.12 -2.60 -7.16
N PRO A 120 -0.53 -1.47 -6.55
CA PRO A 120 -1.29 -1.51 -5.30
C PRO A 120 -2.61 -2.29 -5.35
N GLY A 121 -3.32 -2.28 -6.49
CA GLY A 121 -4.52 -3.08 -6.70
C GLY A 121 -4.29 -4.60 -6.63
N GLU A 122 -3.07 -5.08 -6.89
CA GLU A 122 -2.70 -6.50 -6.70
C GLU A 122 -2.43 -6.84 -5.24
N LEU A 123 -2.02 -5.84 -4.45
CA LEU A 123 -1.63 -6.00 -3.04
C LEU A 123 -2.81 -5.83 -2.09
N TRP A 124 -3.79 -5.00 -2.46
CA TRP A 124 -4.92 -4.60 -1.64
C TRP A 124 -6.22 -4.67 -2.42
N LYS A 125 -7.21 -5.34 -1.84
CA LYS A 125 -8.57 -5.39 -2.36
C LYS A 125 -9.47 -4.43 -1.58
N LEU A 126 -10.16 -3.51 -2.25
CA LEU A 126 -11.18 -2.70 -1.60
C LEU A 126 -12.40 -3.56 -1.23
N VAL A 127 -12.70 -3.67 0.07
CA VAL A 127 -13.79 -4.50 0.60
C VAL A 127 -15.01 -3.67 1.00
N LYS A 128 -14.80 -2.46 1.52
CA LYS A 128 -15.89 -1.56 1.88
C LYS A 128 -15.50 -0.10 1.62
N HIS A 129 -16.45 0.67 1.10
CA HIS A 129 -16.39 2.12 1.04
C HIS A 129 -17.72 2.68 1.55
N GLU A 130 -17.66 3.52 2.58
CA GLU A 130 -18.84 4.13 3.19
C GLU A 130 -18.62 5.63 3.38
N LYS A 131 -19.65 6.42 3.08
CA LYS A 131 -19.66 7.85 3.38
C LYS A 131 -20.18 8.05 4.80
N ILE A 132 -19.40 8.72 5.63
CA ILE A 132 -19.77 9.14 6.98
C ILE A 132 -20.10 10.62 6.92
N VAL A 133 -21.35 10.95 7.26
CA VAL A 133 -21.83 12.34 7.35
C VAL A 133 -21.98 12.67 8.81
N GLN A 134 -21.33 13.75 9.25
CA GLN A 134 -21.52 14.24 10.60
C GLN A 134 -22.94 14.82 10.73
N PRO A 135 -23.72 14.44 11.76
CA PRO A 135 -25.02 15.03 12.02
C PRO A 135 -24.86 16.52 12.38
N HIS A 136 -25.85 17.33 12.03
CA HIS A 136 -25.88 18.75 12.37
C HIS A 136 -25.99 18.92 13.89
N ASP A 137 -25.10 19.72 14.48
CA ASP A 137 -25.19 20.10 15.89
C ASP A 137 -26.29 21.16 16.06
N PRO A 138 -27.38 20.90 16.82
CA PRO A 138 -28.43 21.89 17.03
C PRO A 138 -27.94 23.15 17.78
N GLU A 139 -26.80 23.09 18.47
CA GLU A 139 -26.19 24.25 19.14
C GLU A 139 -25.29 25.09 18.23
N ASP A 140 -25.07 24.68 16.98
CA ASP A 140 -24.25 25.43 16.03
C ASP A 140 -24.93 26.75 15.63
N LYS A 141 -24.39 27.85 16.16
CA LYS A 141 -24.82 29.22 15.85
C LYS A 141 -24.24 29.76 14.54
N VAL A 142 -23.37 28.98 13.88
CA VAL A 142 -22.67 29.36 12.65
C VAL A 142 -22.82 28.22 11.64
N HIS A 143 -23.14 28.56 10.39
CA HIS A 143 -23.21 27.57 9.33
C HIS A 143 -21.85 26.91 9.11
N ARG A 144 -21.77 25.59 9.35
CA ARG A 144 -20.64 24.75 8.95
C ARG A 144 -21.05 23.91 7.75
N PRO A 145 -20.21 23.82 6.70
CA PRO A 145 -20.39 22.80 5.68
C PRO A 145 -20.45 21.42 6.35
N PRO A 146 -21.27 20.48 5.84
CA PRO A 146 -21.29 19.13 6.37
C PRO A 146 -19.89 18.52 6.30
N GLU A 147 -19.33 18.11 7.43
CA GLU A 147 -18.12 17.31 7.43
C GLU A 147 -18.45 15.95 6.81
N MET A 148 -17.73 15.61 5.74
CA MET A 148 -17.88 14.36 5.02
C MET A 148 -16.55 13.60 5.11
N HIS A 149 -16.59 12.47 5.80
CA HIS A 149 -15.50 11.51 5.78
C HIS A 149 -15.91 10.31 4.96
N HIS A 150 -14.92 9.60 4.43
CA HIS A 150 -15.07 8.36 3.71
C HIS A 150 -14.28 7.28 4.44
N LEU A 151 -14.98 6.23 4.86
CA LEU A 151 -14.39 5.04 5.44
C LEU A 151 -14.10 4.05 4.32
N TYR A 152 -12.83 3.69 4.17
CA TYR A 152 -12.41 2.59 3.32
C TYR A 152 -11.91 1.43 4.17
N ILE A 153 -12.25 0.22 3.78
CA ILE A 153 -11.67 -1.01 4.33
C ILE A 153 -11.06 -1.77 3.17
N LEU A 154 -9.74 -1.88 3.18
CA LEU A 154 -8.98 -2.67 2.22
C LEU A 154 -8.49 -3.95 2.89
N GLU A 155 -8.43 -5.04 2.13
CA GLU A 155 -7.94 -6.33 2.55
C GLU A 155 -6.62 -6.64 1.87
N ARG A 156 -5.62 -7.05 2.66
CA ARG A 156 -4.36 -7.50 2.13
C ARG A 156 -4.53 -8.82 1.37
N THR A 157 -4.10 -8.85 0.11
CA THR A 157 -4.11 -10.07 -0.71
C THR A 157 -3.02 -11.06 -0.28
N GLY A 158 -2.98 -12.25 -0.89
CA GLY A 158 -1.92 -13.24 -0.68
C GLY A 158 -0.64 -13.02 -1.51
N VAL A 159 -0.55 -11.93 -2.29
CA VAL A 159 0.64 -11.67 -3.12
C VAL A 159 1.83 -11.37 -2.23
N GLU A 160 2.88 -12.20 -2.24
CA GLU A 160 4.06 -12.02 -1.40
C GLU A 160 4.99 -10.91 -1.92
N LEU A 161 5.53 -10.11 -0.99
CA LEU A 161 6.53 -9.08 -1.25
C LEU A 161 7.84 -9.41 -0.54
N LYS A 162 8.97 -9.07 -1.15
CA LYS A 162 10.31 -9.18 -0.56
C LYS A 162 11.14 -7.92 -0.81
N GLU A 163 12.11 -7.69 0.07
CA GLU A 163 13.17 -6.72 -0.16
C GLU A 163 14.20 -7.30 -1.14
N VAL A 164 14.61 -6.52 -2.15
CA VAL A 164 15.49 -6.93 -3.27
C VAL A 164 16.73 -6.06 -3.33
#